data_AF-A0A9E7HX91-F1
#
_entry.id   AF-A0A9E7HX91-F1
#
_cell.length_a   1.000
_cell.length_b   1.000
_cell.length_c   1.000
_cell.angle_alpha   90.00
_cell.angle_beta   90.00
_cell.angle_gamma   90.00
#
_symmetry.space_group_name_H-M   'P 1'
#
loop_
_entity.id
_entity.type
_entity.pdbx_description
1 polymer ?
#
loop_
_entity_poly.entity_id
_entity_poly.type
_entity_poly.pdbx_seq_one_letter_code
_entity_poly.pdbx_strand_id
1 'polypeptide(L)'
;MLVPPPSTLGAAALAVLYANLIIVLEKMIRSPRAVGADARNDLYGMLPASVRGQLRARLRGVGQAVARDAGLAAEWRTALARIAEWLGPVAHDTIRWQGELSFERRSAAAPRANVLLLQTLYFADREKVEAAVTELLVGLNYLWRFEREMSALAFAADHGALQQ
;
A
#
# COMPACT_ATOMS: atom_id res chain seq x y z
N MET A 1 31.20 0.46 4.20
CA MET A 1 29.80 0.09 3.83
C MET A 1 28.92 0.55 4.98
N LEU A 2 27.90 1.38 4.74
CA LEU A 2 26.99 1.83 5.80
C LEU A 2 26.19 0.61 6.29
N VAL A 3 26.33 0.27 7.57
CA VAL A 3 25.59 -0.85 8.17
C VAL A 3 24.22 -0.33 8.62
N PRO A 4 23.11 -0.91 8.15
CA PRO A 4 21.78 -0.50 8.60
C PRO A 4 21.58 -0.87 10.08
N PRO A 5 20.96 0.02 10.88
CA PRO A 5 20.53 -0.34 12.24
C PRO A 5 19.60 -1.57 12.22
N PRO A 6 19.58 -2.40 13.28
CA PRO A 6 18.75 -3.61 13.32
C PRO A 6 17.24 -3.34 13.24
N SER A 7 16.81 -2.11 13.50
CA SER A 7 15.41 -1.68 13.36
C SER A 7 14.99 -1.39 11.92
N THR A 8 15.89 -1.40 10.93
CA THR A 8 15.55 -1.04 9.55
C THR A 8 15.16 -2.25 8.70
N LEU A 9 14.45 -1.95 7.61
CA LEU A 9 14.06 -2.96 6.63
C LEU A 9 15.26 -3.61 5.92
N GLY A 10 16.36 -2.89 5.70
CA GLY A 10 17.58 -3.42 5.12
C GLY A 10 18.25 -4.46 6.01
N ALA A 11 18.34 -4.21 7.32
CA ALA A 11 18.89 -5.17 8.28
C ALA A 11 18.03 -6.45 8.38
N ALA A 12 16.71 -6.32 8.25
CA ALA A 12 15.77 -7.44 8.25
C ALA A 12 15.61 -8.14 6.88
N ALA A 13 16.30 -7.68 5.84
CA ALA A 13 16.10 -8.14 4.45
C ALA A 13 14.66 -8.00 3.92
N LEU A 14 13.91 -7.00 4.40
CA LEU A 14 12.51 -6.75 4.06
C LEU A 14 12.29 -5.60 3.07
N ALA A 15 13.33 -4.83 2.73
CA ALA A 15 13.20 -3.61 1.90
C ALA A 15 12.44 -3.86 0.58
N VAL A 16 12.79 -4.94 -0.15
CA VAL A 16 12.16 -5.29 -1.43
C VAL A 16 10.70 -5.74 -1.25
N LEU A 17 10.41 -6.50 -0.18
CA LEU A 17 9.05 -6.93 0.13
C LEU A 17 8.13 -5.71 0.36
N TYR A 18 8.56 -4.77 1.20
CA TYR A 18 7.79 -3.56 1.46
C TYR A 18 7.71 -2.64 0.25
N ALA A 19 8.76 -2.55 -0.57
CA ALA A 19 8.72 -1.80 -1.81
C ALA A 19 7.62 -2.31 -2.76
N ASN A 20 7.56 -3.63 -2.99
CA ASN A 20 6.50 -4.24 -3.80
C ASN A 20 5.11 -3.97 -3.22
N LEU A 21 4.97 -4.09 -1.89
CA LEU A 21 3.71 -3.83 -1.21
C LEU A 21 3.24 -2.38 -1.39
N ILE A 22 4.13 -1.41 -1.20
CA ILE A 22 3.84 0.02 -1.38
C ILE A 22 3.46 0.32 -2.83
N ILE A 23 4.16 -0.23 -3.82
CA ILE A 23 3.85 -0.02 -5.25
C ILE A 23 2.46 -0.56 -5.61
N VAL A 24 2.09 -1.74 -5.08
CA VAL A 24 0.74 -2.28 -5.27
C VAL A 24 -0.30 -1.35 -4.64
N LEU A 25 -0.09 -0.90 -3.41
CA LEU A 25 -0.99 0.04 -2.72
C LEU A 25 -1.13 1.37 -3.48
N GLU A 26 -0.02 1.93 -3.97
CA GLU A 26 -0.01 3.16 -4.79
C GLU A 26 -0.89 3.01 -6.04
N LYS A 27 -0.76 1.89 -6.76
CA LYS A 27 -1.58 1.60 -7.95
C LYS A 27 -3.06 1.51 -7.59
N MET A 28 -3.37 0.87 -6.46
CA MET A 28 -4.75 0.73 -5.99
C MET A 28 -5.37 2.06 -5.57
N ILE A 29 -4.58 2.97 -4.98
CA ILE A 29 -5.01 4.32 -4.61
C ILE A 29 -5.26 5.16 -5.87
N ARG A 30 -4.36 5.08 -6.86
CA ARG A 30 -4.48 5.85 -8.11
C ARG A 30 -5.62 5.34 -9.01
N SER A 31 -5.91 4.05 -8.98
CA SER A 31 -6.92 3.45 -9.86
C SER A 31 -7.74 2.38 -9.13
N PRO A 32 -8.58 2.75 -8.13
CA PRO A 32 -9.32 1.79 -7.31
C PRO A 32 -10.23 0.86 -8.12
N ARG A 33 -10.80 1.36 -9.23
CA ARG A 33 -11.68 0.61 -10.13
C ARG A 33 -10.95 -0.42 -11.00
N ALA A 34 -9.63 -0.28 -11.17
CA ALA A 34 -8.82 -1.23 -11.92
C ALA A 34 -8.34 -2.41 -11.06
N VAL A 35 -8.65 -2.40 -9.76
CA VAL A 35 -8.22 -3.42 -8.81
C VAL A 35 -9.28 -4.52 -8.75
N GLY A 36 -9.02 -5.63 -9.44
CA GLY A 36 -9.85 -6.84 -9.34
C GLY A 36 -9.75 -7.52 -7.97
N ALA A 37 -10.68 -8.44 -7.70
CA ALA A 37 -10.67 -9.25 -6.48
C ALA A 37 -9.35 -10.04 -6.32
N ASP A 38 -8.76 -10.47 -7.43
CA ASP A 38 -7.49 -11.20 -7.45
C ASP A 38 -6.32 -10.34 -6.96
N ALA A 39 -6.20 -9.10 -7.44
CA ALA A 39 -5.17 -8.16 -7.00
C ALA A 39 -5.29 -7.85 -5.49
N ARG A 40 -6.52 -7.82 -4.95
CA ARG A 40 -6.76 -7.67 -3.51
C ARG A 40 -6.33 -8.93 -2.73
N ASN A 41 -6.59 -10.13 -3.26
CA ASN A 41 -6.17 -11.38 -2.63
C ASN A 41 -4.66 -11.52 -2.61
N ASP A 42 -4.00 -11.21 -3.72
CA ASP A 42 -2.54 -11.20 -3.84
C ASP A 42 -1.92 -10.24 -2.84
N LEU A 43 -2.47 -9.03 -2.72
CA LEU A 43 -2.05 -8.05 -1.71
C LEU A 43 -2.10 -8.66 -0.30
N TYR A 44 -3.21 -9.29 0.09
CA TYR A 44 -3.34 -9.91 1.41
C TYR A 44 -2.36 -11.08 1.61
N GLY A 45 -2.08 -11.85 0.55
CA GLY A 45 -1.09 -12.92 0.55
C GLY A 45 0.35 -12.42 0.76
N MET A 46 0.65 -11.21 0.28
CA MET A 46 1.97 -10.57 0.43
C MET A 46 2.18 -9.92 1.80
N LEU A 47 1.15 -9.78 2.65
CA LEU A 47 1.28 -9.05 3.91
C LEU A 47 2.17 -9.78 4.94
N PRO A 48 3.19 -9.10 5.48
CA PRO A 48 3.95 -9.59 6.63
C PRO A 48 3.04 -9.90 7.83
N ALA A 49 3.43 -10.88 8.64
CA ALA A 49 2.63 -11.30 9.80
C ALA A 49 2.36 -10.15 10.79
N SER A 50 3.33 -9.26 10.98
CA SER A 50 3.21 -8.05 11.80
C SER A 50 2.11 -7.12 11.29
N VAL A 51 2.15 -6.78 10.00
CA VAL A 51 1.14 -5.93 9.33
C VAL A 51 -0.24 -6.58 9.40
N ARG A 52 -0.36 -7.90 9.18
CA ARG A 52 -1.63 -8.62 9.33
C ARG A 52 -2.18 -8.51 10.75
N GLY A 53 -1.32 -8.62 11.76
CA GLY A 53 -1.69 -8.46 13.17
C GLY A 53 -2.19 -7.05 13.48
N GLN A 54 -1.45 -6.02 13.05
CA GLN A 54 -1.81 -4.61 13.23
C GLN A 54 -3.12 -4.28 12.52
N LEU A 55 -3.28 -4.69 11.26
CA LEU A 55 -4.50 -4.50 10.49
C LEU A 55 -5.69 -5.17 11.15
N ARG A 56 -5.53 -6.42 11.61
CA ARG A 56 -6.59 -7.12 12.34
C ARG A 56 -6.97 -6.37 13.61
N ALA A 57 -6.00 -5.88 14.38
CA ALA A 57 -6.26 -5.11 15.60
C ALA A 57 -7.04 -3.82 15.31
N ARG A 58 -6.68 -3.09 14.24
CA ARG A 58 -7.33 -1.85 13.81
C ARG A 58 -8.75 -2.07 13.28
N LEU A 59 -9.00 -3.20 12.61
CA LEU A 59 -10.30 -3.50 12.00
C LEU A 59 -11.26 -4.26 12.94
N ARG A 60 -10.81 -4.66 14.14
CA ARG A 60 -11.70 -5.28 15.15
C ARG A 60 -12.86 -4.34 15.47
N GLY A 61 -14.09 -4.85 15.39
CA GLY A 61 -15.31 -4.09 15.67
C GLY A 61 -15.78 -3.17 14.53
N VAL A 62 -14.90 -2.77 13.61
CA VAL A 62 -15.25 -1.90 12.47
C VAL A 62 -16.04 -2.64 11.39
N GLY A 63 -15.90 -3.98 11.31
CA GLY A 63 -16.55 -4.83 10.31
C GLY A 63 -18.08 -4.69 10.20
N GLN A 64 -18.74 -4.24 11.26
CA GLN A 64 -20.20 -4.08 11.30
C GLN A 64 -20.69 -2.64 11.06
N ALA A 65 -19.80 -1.65 11.11
CA ALA A 65 -20.17 -0.25 10.92
C ALA A 65 -20.41 0.09 9.44
N VAL A 66 -21.51 0.77 9.16
CA VAL A 66 -21.89 1.25 7.83
C VAL A 66 -20.95 2.40 7.43
N ALA A 67 -20.23 2.25 6.32
CA ALA A 67 -19.31 3.26 5.81
C ALA A 67 -20.04 4.23 4.87
N ARG A 68 -20.83 5.16 5.44
CA ARG A 68 -21.59 6.17 4.66
C ARG A 68 -21.09 7.60 4.80
N ASP A 69 -20.08 7.84 5.63
CA ASP A 69 -19.55 9.18 5.83
C ASP A 69 -18.67 9.57 4.63
N ALA A 70 -19.20 10.47 3.80
CA ALA A 70 -18.55 11.01 2.61
C ALA A 70 -17.42 11.99 2.95
N GLY A 71 -17.52 12.70 4.08
CA GLY A 71 -16.46 13.59 4.57
C GLY A 71 -15.25 12.78 4.99
N LEU A 72 -15.47 11.74 5.79
CA LEU A 72 -14.42 10.79 6.18
C LEU A 72 -13.82 10.08 4.95
N ALA A 73 -14.63 9.74 3.94
CA ALA A 73 -14.11 9.18 2.69
C ALA A 73 -13.22 10.17 1.93
N ALA A 74 -13.55 11.45 1.91
CA ALA A 74 -12.70 12.47 1.30
C ALA A 74 -11.38 12.64 2.07
N GLU A 75 -11.42 12.68 3.39
CA GLU A 75 -10.24 12.73 4.25
C GLU A 75 -9.31 11.53 4.01
N TRP A 76 -9.88 10.32 3.95
CA TRP A 76 -9.12 9.12 3.62
C TRP A 76 -8.48 9.20 2.24
N ARG A 77 -9.18 9.67 1.20
CA ARG A 77 -8.58 9.82 -0.14
C ARG A 77 -7.37 10.76 -0.12
N THR A 78 -7.50 11.90 0.55
CA THR A 78 -6.41 12.87 0.70
C THR A 78 -5.24 12.28 1.49
N ALA A 79 -5.51 11.61 2.60
CA ALA A 79 -4.47 10.97 3.42
C ALA A 79 -3.72 9.88 2.66
N LEU A 80 -4.44 9.01 1.95
CA LEU A 80 -3.86 7.95 1.12
C LEU A 80 -2.98 8.53 0.00
N ALA A 81 -3.45 9.57 -0.69
CA ALA A 81 -2.69 10.23 -1.74
C ALA A 81 -1.38 10.83 -1.19
N ARG A 82 -1.45 11.53 -0.06
CA ARG A 82 -0.29 12.12 0.59
C ARG A 82 0.71 11.05 1.04
N ILE A 83 0.25 9.95 1.62
CA ILE A 83 1.14 8.87 2.07
C ILE A 83 1.83 8.20 0.87
N ALA A 84 1.07 7.94 -0.20
CA ALA A 84 1.61 7.35 -1.43
C ALA A 84 2.61 8.28 -2.13
N GLU A 85 2.43 9.60 -2.07
CA GLU A 85 3.32 10.59 -2.69
C GLU A 85 4.76 10.51 -2.17
N TRP A 86 4.94 10.36 -0.85
CA TRP A 86 6.29 10.30 -0.27
C TRP A 86 6.87 8.88 -0.22
N LEU A 87 6.02 7.84 -0.12
CA LEU A 87 6.47 6.44 -0.12
C LEU A 87 6.75 5.88 -1.53
N GLY A 88 6.00 6.34 -2.53
CA GLY A 88 6.10 5.85 -3.90
C GLY A 88 7.52 5.93 -4.45
N PRO A 89 8.14 7.12 -4.52
CA PRO A 89 9.47 7.29 -5.11
C PRO A 89 10.52 6.36 -4.49
N VAL A 90 10.60 6.28 -3.16
CA VAL A 90 11.57 5.43 -2.45
C VAL A 90 11.29 3.93 -2.64
N ALA A 91 10.03 3.53 -2.80
CA ALA A 91 9.69 2.14 -3.12
C ALA A 91 10.12 1.78 -4.55
N HIS A 92 9.86 2.63 -5.54
CA HIS A 92 10.33 2.42 -6.92
C HIS A 92 11.85 2.37 -7.01
N ASP A 93 12.55 3.28 -6.32
CA ASP A 93 14.01 3.31 -6.25
C ASP A 93 14.56 2.01 -5.62
N THR A 94 13.87 1.45 -4.62
CA THR A 94 14.27 0.16 -4.01
C THR A 94 14.20 -1.00 -5.00
N ILE A 95 13.16 -1.06 -5.84
CA ILE A 95 13.02 -2.11 -6.87
C ILE A 95 14.07 -1.92 -7.97
N ARG A 96 14.29 -0.67 -8.41
CA ARG A 96 15.31 -0.33 -9.40
C ARG A 96 16.70 -0.75 -8.92
N TRP A 97 17.07 -0.38 -7.69
CA TRP A 97 18.34 -0.75 -7.07
C TRP A 97 18.52 -2.28 -6.96
N GLN A 98 17.46 -3.02 -6.61
CA GLN A 98 17.52 -4.49 -6.58
C GLN A 98 17.77 -5.09 -7.97
N GLY A 99 17.18 -4.49 -9.02
CA GLY A 99 17.40 -4.87 -10.41
C GLY A 99 18.83 -4.61 -10.88
N GLU A 100 19.39 -3.46 -10.49
CA GLU A 100 20.79 -3.08 -10.75
C GLU A 100 21.77 -4.08 -10.12
N LEU A 101 21.60 -4.42 -8.83
CA LEU A 101 22.42 -5.46 -8.18
C LEU A 101 22.32 -6.82 -8.88
N SER A 102 21.12 -7.16 -9.36
CA SER A 102 20.89 -8.43 -10.05
C SER A 102 21.53 -8.42 -11.44
N PHE A 103 21.63 -7.26 -12.10
CA PHE A 103 22.26 -7.09 -13.41
C PHE A 103 23.78 -6.96 -13.31
N GLU A 104 24.32 -6.25 -12.31
CA GLU A 104 25.75 -6.18 -12.00
C GLU A 104 26.34 -7.57 -11.71
N ARG A 105 25.59 -8.43 -10.98
CA ARG A 105 25.99 -9.84 -10.80
C ARG A 105 26.01 -10.64 -12.10
N ARG A 106 25.29 -10.20 -13.14
CA ARG A 106 25.15 -10.90 -14.43
C ARG A 106 25.97 -10.29 -15.57
N SER A 107 26.42 -9.03 -15.46
CA SER A 107 27.13 -8.32 -16.54
C SER A 107 28.08 -7.25 -15.98
N ALA A 108 29.38 -7.42 -16.24
CA ALA A 108 30.43 -6.48 -15.82
C ALA A 108 30.46 -5.16 -16.63
N ALA A 109 29.62 -5.03 -17.67
CA ALA A 109 29.59 -3.91 -18.60
C ALA A 109 28.34 -3.00 -18.45
N ALA A 110 27.60 -3.14 -17.34
CA ALA A 110 26.35 -2.43 -17.11
C ALA A 110 26.53 -0.91 -16.90
N PRO A 111 25.62 -0.05 -17.42
CA PRO A 111 25.54 1.35 -17.02
C PRO A 111 25.17 1.45 -15.54
N ARG A 112 25.97 2.19 -14.76
CA ARG A 112 25.66 2.51 -13.36
C ARG A 112 24.57 3.56 -13.30
N ALA A 113 23.32 3.15 -13.17
CA ALA A 113 22.33 4.03 -12.58
C ALA A 113 22.59 4.04 -11.07
N ASN A 114 23.21 5.10 -10.55
CA ASN A 114 23.57 5.16 -9.14
C ASN A 114 22.34 5.53 -8.31
N VAL A 115 21.41 4.58 -8.08
CA VAL A 115 20.43 4.75 -7.00
C VAL A 115 21.16 4.61 -5.66
N LEU A 116 21.19 5.68 -4.87
CA LEU A 116 21.83 5.66 -3.56
C LEU A 116 20.98 4.84 -2.59
N LEU A 117 21.60 4.03 -1.72
CA LEU A 117 20.88 3.27 -0.68
C LEU A 117 19.96 4.15 0.19
N LEU A 118 20.33 5.42 0.39
CA LEU A 118 19.54 6.39 1.15
C LEU A 118 18.23 6.81 0.44
N GLN A 119 18.17 6.66 -0.88
CA GLN A 119 16.97 6.89 -1.69
C GLN A 119 16.06 5.65 -1.73
N THR A 120 16.43 4.57 -1.04
CA THR A 120 15.67 3.33 -0.97
C THR A 120 15.12 3.10 0.44
N LEU A 121 14.25 2.10 0.58
CA LEU A 121 13.74 1.64 1.88
C LEU A 121 14.79 0.91 2.72
N TYR A 122 16.05 0.77 2.25
CA TYR A 122 17.09 0.03 2.95
C TYR A 122 17.36 0.54 4.37
N PHE A 123 17.37 1.86 4.56
CA PHE A 123 17.55 2.49 5.89
C PHE A 123 16.23 2.90 6.55
N ALA A 124 15.08 2.57 5.95
CA ALA A 124 13.78 2.92 6.52
C ALA A 124 13.52 2.10 7.78
N ASP A 125 13.07 2.79 8.84
CA ASP A 125 12.65 2.17 10.08
C ASP A 125 11.45 1.24 9.85
N ARG A 126 11.58 -0.01 10.27
CA ARG A 126 10.59 -1.04 10.00
C ARG A 126 9.23 -0.72 10.61
N GLU A 127 9.19 -0.27 11.86
CA GLU A 127 7.93 -0.01 12.56
C GLU A 127 7.18 1.15 11.92
N LYS A 128 7.91 2.20 11.52
CA LYS A 128 7.31 3.35 10.80
C LYS A 128 6.73 2.94 9.45
N VAL A 129 7.44 2.10 8.69
CA VAL A 129 6.93 1.61 7.39
C VAL A 129 5.72 0.69 7.60
N GLU A 130 5.77 -0.22 8.59
CA GLU A 130 4.65 -1.10 8.93
C GLU A 130 3.39 -0.31 9.34
N ALA A 131 3.56 0.74 10.14
CA ALA A 131 2.48 1.62 10.54
C ALA A 131 1.87 2.35 9.33
N ALA A 132 2.70 2.96 8.47
CA ALA A 132 2.24 3.66 7.28
C ALA A 132 1.49 2.73 6.30
N VAL A 133 2.03 1.53 6.07
CA VAL A 133 1.36 0.49 5.25
C VAL A 133 0.03 0.08 5.86
N THR A 134 -0.03 -0.09 7.18
CA THR A 134 -1.29 -0.42 7.87
C THR A 134 -2.33 0.69 7.73
N GLU A 135 -1.93 1.95 7.83
CA GLU A 135 -2.83 3.10 7.60
C GLU A 135 -3.36 3.13 6.16
N LEU A 136 -2.50 2.87 5.17
CA LEU A 136 -2.93 2.75 3.77
C LEU A 136 -4.00 1.66 3.60
N LEU A 137 -3.79 0.50 4.22
CA LEU A 137 -4.71 -0.63 4.15
C LEU A 137 -6.05 -0.35 4.85
N VAL A 138 -6.04 0.33 5.99
CA VAL A 138 -7.26 0.73 6.70
C VAL A 138 -8.06 1.74 5.88
N GLY A 139 -7.41 2.76 5.33
CA GLY A 139 -8.07 3.75 4.48
C GLY A 139 -8.68 3.13 3.22
N LEU A 140 -7.92 2.27 2.51
CA LEU A 140 -8.44 1.53 1.35
C LEU A 140 -9.62 0.63 1.72
N ASN A 141 -9.56 -0.05 2.88
CA ASN A 141 -10.67 -0.87 3.36
C ASN A 141 -11.94 -0.04 3.57
N TYR A 142 -11.81 1.15 4.18
CA TYR A 142 -12.92 2.07 4.38
C TYR A 142 -13.51 2.54 3.04
N LEU A 143 -12.67 3.00 2.11
CA LEU A 143 -13.11 3.52 0.82
C LEU A 143 -13.86 2.48 -0.01
N TRP A 144 -13.39 1.24 -0.05
CA TRP A 144 -14.09 0.17 -0.77
C TRP A 144 -15.46 -0.15 -0.19
N ARG A 145 -15.58 -0.12 1.14
CA ARG A 145 -16.88 -0.29 1.79
C ARG A 145 -17.81 0.87 1.47
N PHE A 146 -17.30 2.09 1.54
CA PHE A 146 -18.05 3.29 1.21
C PHE A 146 -18.56 3.26 -0.23
N GLU A 147 -17.70 2.95 -1.20
CA GLU A 147 -18.10 2.86 -2.60
C GLU A 147 -19.16 1.78 -2.82
N ARG A 148 -19.00 0.59 -2.22
CA ARG A 148 -19.99 -0.49 -2.30
C ARG A 148 -21.34 -0.08 -1.72
N GLU A 149 -21.36 0.61 -0.58
CA GLU A 149 -22.59 1.06 0.05
C GLU A 149 -23.29 2.15 -0.76
N MET A 150 -22.52 3.09 -1.33
CA MET A 150 -23.06 4.13 -2.21
C MET A 150 -23.61 3.56 -3.52
N SER A 151 -22.92 2.59 -4.13
CA SER A 151 -23.43 1.88 -5.31
C SER A 151 -24.70 1.10 -5.02
N ALA A 152 -24.79 0.43 -3.87
CA ALA A 152 -25.99 -0.29 -3.47
C ALA A 152 -27.19 0.65 -3.23
N LEU A 153 -26.95 1.81 -2.60
CA LEU A 153 -27.98 2.82 -2.39
C LEU A 153 -28.46 3.45 -3.69
N ALA A 154 -27.55 3.75 -4.62
CA ALA A 154 -27.90 4.26 -5.94
C ALA A 154 -28.76 3.26 -6.73
N PHE A 155 -28.40 1.98 -6.70
CA PHE A 155 -29.17 0.91 -7.35
C PHE A 155 -30.58 0.77 -6.74
N ALA A 156 -30.70 0.83 -5.41
CA ALA A 156 -31.98 0.75 -4.73
C ALA A 156 -32.89 1.96 -5.02
N ALA A 157 -32.32 3.17 -5.13
CA ALA A 157 -33.07 4.37 -5.47
C ALA A 157 -33.64 4.30 -6.91
N ASP A 158 -32.85 3.79 -7.86
CA ASP A 158 -33.25 3.63 -9.26
C ASP A 158 -34.40 2.61 -9.42
N HIS A 159 -34.34 1.49 -8.68
CA HIS A 159 -35.39 0.45 -8.74
C HIS A 159 -36.64 0.80 -7.93
N GLY A 160 -36.52 1.62 -6.89
CA GLY A 160 -37.66 2.15 -6.14
C GLY A 160 -38.44 3.23 -6.91
N ALA A 161 -37.78 3.96 -7.80
CA ALA A 161 -38.40 4.99 -8.64
C ALA A 161 -39.20 4.41 -9.83
N LEU A 162 -38.96 3.17 -10.22
CA LEU A 162 -39.67 2.48 -11.33
C LEU A 162 -40.97 1.77 -10.89
N GLN A 163 -41.35 1.86 -9.61
CA GLN A 163 -42.56 1.23 -9.06
C GLN A 163 -43.61 2.25 -8.55
N GLN A 164 -43.46 3.55 -8.87
CA GLN A 164 -44.44 4.61 -8.61
C GLN A 164 -44.86 5.28 -9.92
#